data_AF-A0A6I2WTP3-F1
#
_entry.id   AF-A0A6I2WTP3-F1
#
_cell.length_a   1.000
_cell.length_b   1.000
_cell.length_c   1.000
_cell.angle_alpha   90.00
_cell.angle_beta   90.00
_cell.angle_gamma   90.00
#
_symmetry.space_group_name_H-M   'P 1'
#
loop_
_entity.id
_entity.type
_entity.pdbx_description
1 polymer ?
#
loop_
_entity_poly.entity_id
_entity_poly.type
_entity_poly.pdbx_seq_one_letter_code
_entity_poly.pdbx_strand_id
1 'polypeptide(L)'
;MAVPSPAAVALHPHLASPLPAGWVRVDMHSHTMWSGDSTTTPDEIIEAVAASGIDVLCITDHNAIKGAVQLVDSLPCRVVVGEELKTHAGEIIGLFLSEHLPFGLSPREAAAAIRAQGGVVYIPHPFDPMRKNLSEAALDDLVGAGLVDAIEVINAKTSLRSLNARAAAYASEHSLLAGAGSDAHVPDAIGAAYVEMPDFDSPAGFLSSLRQARPVGHHWDEARPWRPRIVPST
;
A
#
# COMPACT_ATOMS: atom_id res chain seq x y z
N MET A 1 -16.39 0.74 12.84
CA MET A 1 -15.77 -0.18 11.87
C MET A 1 -16.80 -0.46 10.79
N ALA A 2 -16.42 -0.25 9.54
CA ALA A 2 -17.28 -0.57 8.40
C ALA A 2 -17.39 -2.09 8.25
N VAL A 3 -18.60 -2.59 8.00
CA VAL A 3 -18.84 -4.03 7.80
C VAL A 3 -18.66 -4.32 6.31
N PRO A 4 -17.79 -5.26 5.93
CA PRO A 4 -17.61 -5.63 4.53
C PRO A 4 -18.92 -6.16 3.92
N SER A 5 -19.19 -5.78 2.68
CA SER A 5 -20.34 -6.26 1.92
C SER A 5 -20.19 -7.76 1.59
N PRO A 6 -21.30 -8.50 1.41
CA PRO A 6 -21.24 -9.90 0.98
C PRO A 6 -20.49 -10.11 -0.34
N ALA A 7 -20.56 -9.14 -1.27
CA ALA A 7 -19.85 -9.20 -2.55
C ALA A 7 -18.33 -9.08 -2.36
N ALA A 8 -17.89 -8.13 -1.52
CA ALA A 8 -16.47 -7.98 -1.19
C ALA A 8 -15.93 -9.21 -0.46
N VAL A 9 -16.72 -9.81 0.45
CA VAL A 9 -16.34 -11.07 1.13
C VAL A 9 -16.24 -12.24 0.14
N ALA A 10 -17.10 -12.29 -0.87
CA ALA A 10 -17.02 -13.33 -1.90
C ALA A 10 -15.72 -13.23 -2.73
N LEU A 11 -15.26 -12.00 -3.02
CA LEU A 11 -13.97 -11.75 -3.66
C LEU A 11 -12.80 -12.01 -2.71
N HIS A 12 -12.93 -11.60 -1.46
CA HIS A 12 -11.86 -11.58 -0.46
C HIS A 12 -12.35 -12.18 0.87
N PRO A 13 -12.36 -13.53 1.00
CA PRO A 13 -13.00 -14.22 2.13
C PRO A 13 -12.48 -13.84 3.51
N HIS A 14 -11.21 -13.43 3.62
CA HIS A 14 -10.59 -13.02 4.88
C HIS A 14 -11.24 -11.78 5.49
N LEU A 15 -11.93 -10.93 4.70
CA LEU A 15 -12.71 -9.79 5.19
C LEU A 15 -13.85 -10.18 6.16
N ALA A 16 -14.36 -11.41 6.08
CA ALA A 16 -15.39 -11.90 7.00
C ALA A 16 -14.89 -12.06 8.44
N SER A 17 -13.57 -12.11 8.65
CA SER A 17 -12.99 -12.30 9.97
C SER A 17 -13.16 -11.03 10.82
N PRO A 18 -13.69 -11.14 12.05
CA PRO A 18 -13.88 -9.96 12.89
C PRO A 18 -12.54 -9.36 13.34
N LEU A 19 -12.49 -8.03 13.43
CA LEU A 19 -11.36 -7.31 14.00
C LEU A 19 -11.46 -7.24 15.53
N PRO A 20 -10.34 -7.32 16.25
CA PRO A 20 -10.30 -6.95 17.66
C PRO A 20 -10.76 -5.51 17.90
N ALA A 21 -11.33 -5.23 19.08
CA ALA A 21 -11.71 -3.87 19.43
C ALA A 21 -10.49 -2.93 19.46
N GLY A 22 -10.62 -1.74 18.87
CA GLY A 22 -9.54 -0.76 18.77
C GLY A 22 -8.49 -1.08 17.70
N TRP A 23 -8.73 -2.09 16.85
CA TRP A 23 -7.91 -2.38 15.68
C TRP A 23 -8.55 -1.85 14.40
N VAL A 24 -7.72 -1.63 13.39
CA VAL A 24 -8.08 -1.16 12.06
C VAL A 24 -7.46 -2.05 10.99
N ARG A 25 -8.12 -2.13 9.83
CA ARG A 25 -7.53 -2.66 8.59
C ARG A 25 -6.88 -1.55 7.79
N VAL A 26 -5.61 -1.73 7.45
CA VAL A 26 -4.85 -0.77 6.66
C VAL A 26 -4.31 -1.43 5.40
N ASP A 27 -4.81 -1.01 4.25
CA ASP A 27 -4.23 -1.37 2.97
C ASP A 27 -3.10 -0.39 2.65
N MET A 28 -1.85 -0.88 2.70
CA MET A 28 -0.66 -0.03 2.63
C MET A 28 -0.20 0.32 1.22
N HIS A 29 -0.85 -0.20 0.18
CA HIS A 29 -0.42 -0.03 -1.20
C HIS A 29 -1.63 -0.09 -2.15
N SER A 30 -2.01 1.03 -2.73
CA SER A 30 -3.12 1.09 -3.68
C SER A 30 -2.97 2.22 -4.70
N HIS A 31 -3.57 2.04 -5.87
CA HIS A 31 -3.43 2.94 -7.01
C HIS A 31 -4.77 3.40 -7.56
N THR A 32 -4.80 4.65 -8.00
CA THR A 32 -5.94 5.31 -8.64
C THR A 32 -5.60 5.66 -10.08
N MET A 33 -6.58 6.17 -10.82
CA MET A 33 -6.36 6.69 -12.18
C MET A 33 -5.27 7.77 -12.30
N TRP A 34 -4.85 8.40 -11.19
CA TRP A 34 -3.73 9.35 -11.19
C TRP A 34 -2.34 8.71 -11.29
N SER A 35 -2.23 7.39 -11.04
CA SER A 35 -1.00 6.61 -11.28
C SER A 35 -0.67 6.47 -12.78
N GLY A 36 -1.68 6.55 -13.65
CA GLY A 36 -1.55 6.40 -15.10
C GLY A 36 -1.62 4.96 -15.62
N ASP A 37 -1.49 3.97 -14.74
CA ASP A 37 -1.63 2.54 -15.05
C ASP A 37 -2.78 1.84 -14.28
N SER A 38 -3.28 2.47 -13.22
CA SER A 38 -4.54 2.07 -12.59
C SER A 38 -5.73 2.67 -13.32
N THR A 39 -6.84 1.93 -13.30
CA THR A 39 -8.07 2.31 -13.98
C THR A 39 -9.18 2.70 -13.01
N THR A 40 -8.88 2.74 -11.73
CA THR A 40 -9.82 3.03 -10.63
C THR A 40 -10.16 4.53 -10.59
N THR A 41 -11.41 4.88 -10.87
CA THR A 41 -11.89 6.28 -10.81
C THR A 41 -12.34 6.67 -9.39
N PRO A 42 -12.48 7.97 -9.07
CA PRO A 42 -12.86 8.45 -7.73
C PRO A 42 -14.14 7.85 -7.15
N ASP A 43 -15.18 7.74 -7.97
CA ASP A 43 -16.45 7.09 -7.62
C ASP A 43 -16.24 5.60 -7.29
N GLU A 44 -15.46 4.90 -8.11
CA GLU A 44 -15.22 3.48 -7.92
C GLU A 44 -14.38 3.16 -6.68
N ILE A 45 -13.40 4.00 -6.33
CA ILE A 45 -12.62 3.79 -5.10
C ILE A 45 -13.46 4.07 -3.85
N ILE A 46 -14.36 5.06 -3.89
CA ILE A 46 -15.32 5.32 -2.80
C ILE A 46 -16.20 4.08 -2.58
N GLU A 47 -16.75 3.52 -3.67
CA GLU A 47 -17.58 2.31 -3.61
C GLU A 47 -16.79 1.09 -3.11
N ALA A 48 -15.58 0.87 -3.64
CA ALA A 48 -14.75 -0.29 -3.28
C ALA A 48 -14.29 -0.25 -1.81
N VAL A 49 -13.90 0.93 -1.31
CA VAL A 49 -13.55 1.11 0.11
C VAL A 49 -14.76 0.88 1.01
N ALA A 50 -15.92 1.45 0.67
CA ALA A 50 -17.15 1.22 1.43
C ALA A 50 -17.54 -0.27 1.45
N ALA A 51 -17.41 -0.95 0.31
CA ALA A 51 -17.76 -2.35 0.16
C ALA A 51 -16.78 -3.29 0.87
N SER A 52 -15.48 -2.98 0.89
CA SER A 52 -14.43 -3.82 1.52
C SER A 52 -14.39 -3.67 3.04
N GLY A 53 -14.84 -2.53 3.58
CA GLY A 53 -14.72 -2.25 5.01
C GLY A 53 -13.27 -2.07 5.47
N ILE A 54 -12.40 -1.58 4.58
CA ILE A 54 -11.07 -1.08 4.93
C ILE A 54 -11.22 0.22 5.74
N ASP A 55 -10.52 0.31 6.87
CA ASP A 55 -10.61 1.47 7.77
C ASP A 55 -9.60 2.57 7.39
N VAL A 56 -8.45 2.18 6.82
CA VAL A 56 -7.42 3.09 6.33
C VAL A 56 -6.89 2.64 4.97
N LEU A 57 -6.84 3.55 4.00
CA LEU A 57 -6.26 3.32 2.68
C LEU A 57 -5.03 4.21 2.47
N CYS A 58 -3.87 3.60 2.20
CA CYS A 58 -2.71 4.28 1.66
C CYS A 58 -2.87 4.38 0.14
N ILE A 59 -3.09 5.59 -0.36
CA ILE A 59 -3.08 5.84 -1.81
C ILE A 59 -1.65 6.22 -2.20
N THR A 60 -1.05 5.43 -3.08
CA THR A 60 0.36 5.45 -3.41
C THR A 60 0.58 5.49 -4.93
N ASP A 61 -0.14 6.37 -5.62
CA ASP A 61 -0.05 6.51 -7.08
C ASP A 61 1.42 6.68 -7.54
N HIS A 62 1.74 6.16 -8.73
CA HIS A 62 3.09 6.24 -9.27
C HIS A 62 3.54 7.69 -9.49
N ASN A 63 4.55 8.10 -8.73
CA ASN A 63 5.16 9.44 -8.79
C ASN A 63 4.12 10.58 -8.68
N ALA A 64 3.07 10.39 -7.89
CA ALA A 64 2.02 11.38 -7.68
C ALA A 64 1.38 11.23 -6.29
N ILE A 65 1.06 12.37 -5.68
CA ILE A 65 0.18 12.43 -4.48
C ILE A 65 -1.21 13.01 -4.80
N LYS A 66 -1.45 13.41 -6.07
CA LYS A 66 -2.66 14.15 -6.47
C LYS A 66 -3.93 13.37 -6.12
N GLY A 67 -3.98 12.07 -6.42
CA GLY A 67 -5.14 11.23 -6.12
C GLY A 67 -5.40 11.16 -4.62
N ALA A 68 -4.36 10.88 -3.83
CA ALA A 68 -4.44 10.83 -2.37
C ALA A 68 -4.96 12.14 -1.75
N VAL A 69 -4.39 13.28 -2.18
CA VAL A 69 -4.78 14.61 -1.69
C VAL A 69 -6.22 14.97 -2.08
N GLN A 70 -6.67 14.59 -3.28
CA GLN A 70 -8.05 14.87 -3.70
C GLN A 70 -9.09 13.98 -3.00
N LEU A 71 -8.69 12.77 -2.61
CA LEU A 71 -9.61 11.77 -2.03
C LEU A 71 -9.64 11.77 -0.50
N VAL A 72 -8.71 12.47 0.18
CA VAL A 72 -8.55 12.44 1.64
C VAL A 72 -9.84 12.73 2.41
N ASP A 73 -10.63 13.69 1.95
CA ASP A 73 -11.89 14.10 2.58
C ASP A 73 -13.14 13.46 1.94
N SER A 74 -12.97 12.71 0.86
CA SER A 74 -14.07 12.13 0.08
C SER A 74 -14.27 10.64 0.33
N LEU A 75 -13.23 9.94 0.77
CA LEU A 75 -13.31 8.50 1.04
C LEU A 75 -14.03 8.21 2.36
N PRO A 76 -14.77 7.10 2.46
CA PRO A 76 -15.46 6.69 3.68
C PRO A 76 -14.51 6.08 4.73
N CYS A 77 -13.20 6.14 4.50
CA CYS A 77 -12.14 5.62 5.35
C CYS A 77 -11.06 6.70 5.53
N ARG A 78 -10.14 6.50 6.47
CA ARG A 78 -8.99 7.40 6.62
C ARG A 78 -8.02 7.20 5.46
N VAL A 79 -7.55 8.28 4.86
CA VAL A 79 -6.54 8.21 3.80
C VAL A 79 -5.18 8.55 4.36
N VAL A 80 -4.17 7.72 4.04
CA VAL A 80 -2.77 8.08 4.21
C VAL A 80 -2.25 8.53 2.84
N VAL A 81 -1.78 9.77 2.78
CA VAL A 81 -1.15 10.31 1.57
C VAL A 81 0.20 9.64 1.38
N GLY A 82 0.35 8.92 0.28
CA GLY A 82 1.61 8.31 -0.10
C GLY A 82 1.90 8.43 -1.59
N GLU A 83 3.06 7.94 -1.97
CA GLU A 83 3.56 7.96 -3.34
C GLU A 83 4.44 6.74 -3.56
N GLU A 84 4.20 5.97 -4.62
CA GLU A 84 5.14 4.96 -5.09
C GLU A 84 6.10 5.63 -6.08
N LEU A 85 7.26 6.05 -5.58
CA LEU A 85 8.28 6.74 -6.36
C LEU A 85 9.13 5.73 -7.13
N LYS A 86 9.31 6.00 -8.42
CA LYS A 86 10.23 5.23 -9.26
C LYS A 86 11.63 5.83 -9.23
N THR A 87 12.58 5.06 -8.73
CA THR A 87 14.02 5.39 -8.78
C THR A 87 14.71 4.70 -9.94
N HIS A 88 16.01 4.96 -10.13
CA HIS A 88 16.82 4.22 -11.09
C HIS A 88 17.03 2.75 -10.73
N ALA A 89 16.79 2.35 -9.47
CA ALA A 89 17.03 1.00 -8.98
C ALA A 89 15.75 0.22 -8.64
N GLY A 90 14.57 0.78 -8.92
CA GLY A 90 13.26 0.21 -8.59
C GLY A 90 12.40 1.18 -7.78
N GLU A 91 11.30 0.67 -7.24
CA GLU A 91 10.27 1.45 -6.54
C GLU A 91 10.46 1.51 -5.03
N ILE A 92 10.02 2.62 -4.45
CA ILE A 92 10.03 2.92 -3.03
C ILE A 92 8.76 3.70 -2.70
N ILE A 93 8.05 3.31 -1.64
CA ILE A 93 6.87 4.04 -1.19
C ILE A 93 7.23 4.97 -0.04
N GLY A 94 6.82 6.23 -0.16
CA GLY A 94 6.72 7.15 0.95
C GLY A 94 5.29 7.22 1.45
N LEU A 95 5.04 7.00 2.74
CA LEU A 95 3.74 7.22 3.37
C LEU A 95 3.78 8.46 4.27
N PHE A 96 2.61 9.06 4.50
CA PHE A 96 2.44 10.31 5.28
C PHE A 96 3.17 11.50 4.65
N LEU A 97 3.13 11.60 3.33
CA LEU A 97 3.76 12.70 2.60
C LEU A 97 2.89 13.96 2.65
N SER A 98 3.57 15.10 2.70
CA SER A 98 2.97 16.43 2.61
C SER A 98 3.24 17.11 1.25
N GLU A 99 4.33 16.73 0.61
CA GLU A 99 4.79 17.26 -0.68
C GLU A 99 5.24 16.11 -1.58
N HIS A 100 5.01 16.28 -2.88
CA HIS A 100 5.44 15.35 -3.91
C HIS A 100 6.96 15.23 -3.97
N LEU A 101 7.46 14.02 -4.18
CA LEU A 101 8.90 13.75 -4.33
C LEU A 101 9.35 13.99 -5.78
N PRO A 102 10.47 14.70 -6.03
CA PRO A 102 10.92 14.94 -7.39
C PRO A 102 11.34 13.65 -8.10
N PHE A 103 11.16 13.62 -9.42
CA PHE A 103 11.60 12.52 -10.27
C PHE A 103 13.13 12.38 -10.30
N GLY A 104 13.60 11.15 -10.51
CA GLY A 104 15.01 10.86 -10.77
C GLY A 104 15.90 10.74 -9.54
N LEU A 105 15.33 10.75 -8.34
CA LEU A 105 16.06 10.49 -7.10
C LEU A 105 16.67 9.09 -7.10
N SER A 106 17.86 8.97 -6.50
CA SER A 106 18.39 7.68 -6.07
C SER A 106 17.56 7.10 -4.91
N PRO A 107 17.64 5.77 -4.66
CA PRO A 107 16.97 5.16 -3.50
C PRO A 107 17.29 5.85 -2.17
N ARG A 108 18.55 6.25 -1.94
CA ARG A 108 18.96 6.95 -0.71
C ARG A 108 18.38 8.35 -0.62
N GLU A 109 18.39 9.10 -1.71
CA GLU A 109 17.81 10.45 -1.74
C GLU A 109 16.29 10.40 -1.56
N ALA A 110 15.62 9.42 -2.18
CA ALA A 110 14.20 9.18 -1.99
C ALA A 110 13.87 8.87 -0.52
N ALA A 111 14.56 7.91 0.10
CA ALA A 111 14.37 7.57 1.51
C ALA A 111 14.65 8.77 2.42
N ALA A 112 15.71 9.54 2.15
CA ALA A 112 16.03 10.74 2.91
C ALA A 112 14.94 11.83 2.76
N ALA A 113 14.43 12.05 1.56
CA ALA A 113 13.38 13.02 1.27
C ALA A 113 12.04 12.63 1.93
N ILE A 114 11.68 11.35 1.92
CA ILE A 114 10.51 10.82 2.65
C ILE A 114 10.65 11.12 4.14
N ARG A 115 11.80 10.76 4.74
CA ARG A 115 12.03 10.98 6.18
C ARG A 115 12.12 12.44 6.56
N ALA A 116 12.61 13.31 5.66
CA ALA A 116 12.64 14.76 5.89
C ALA A 116 11.24 15.36 6.07
N GLN A 117 10.21 14.72 5.50
CA GLN A 117 8.80 15.08 5.71
C GLN A 117 8.19 14.42 6.96
N GLY A 118 8.95 13.61 7.71
CA GLY A 118 8.42 12.78 8.79
C GLY A 118 7.63 11.55 8.28
N GLY A 119 7.77 11.23 7.00
CA GLY A 119 7.11 10.09 6.37
C GLY A 119 7.77 8.76 6.71
N VAL A 120 7.08 7.68 6.31
CA VAL A 120 7.52 6.29 6.49
C VAL A 120 8.08 5.76 5.18
N VAL A 121 9.26 5.13 5.23
CA VAL A 121 9.89 4.47 4.09
C VAL A 121 9.44 3.02 4.03
N TYR A 122 8.67 2.70 2.99
CA TYR A 122 8.07 1.38 2.77
C TYR A 122 8.57 0.79 1.45
N ILE A 123 9.04 -0.46 1.46
CA ILE A 123 9.52 -1.14 0.26
C ILE A 123 8.41 -2.05 -0.32
N PRO A 124 7.82 -1.70 -1.47
CA PRO A 124 6.79 -2.52 -2.11
C PRO A 124 7.38 -3.75 -2.82
N HIS A 125 6.56 -4.81 -2.92
CA HIS A 125 6.78 -6.05 -3.70
C HIS A 125 8.25 -6.48 -3.87
N PRO A 126 9.05 -6.56 -2.78
CA PRO A 126 10.46 -6.91 -2.89
C PRO A 126 10.63 -8.32 -3.48
N PHE A 127 11.69 -8.50 -4.24
CA PHE A 127 12.04 -9.77 -4.88
C PHE A 127 11.11 -10.25 -6.00
N ASP A 128 10.06 -9.51 -6.36
CA ASP A 128 9.19 -9.85 -7.49
C ASP A 128 9.69 -9.24 -8.81
N PRO A 129 10.39 -10.00 -9.68
CA PRO A 129 10.98 -9.47 -10.90
C PRO A 129 9.95 -9.07 -11.95
N MET A 130 8.67 -9.41 -11.74
CA MET A 130 7.57 -8.98 -12.62
C MET A 130 7.02 -7.60 -12.26
N ARG A 131 7.36 -7.11 -11.07
CA ARG A 131 7.13 -5.73 -10.63
C ARG A 131 8.42 -4.93 -10.78
N LYS A 132 8.38 -3.61 -10.55
CA LYS A 132 9.59 -2.78 -10.57
C LYS A 132 10.23 -2.74 -9.17
N ASN A 133 10.36 -3.92 -8.58
CA ASN A 133 10.93 -4.10 -7.24
C ASN A 133 12.32 -3.46 -7.15
N LEU A 134 12.67 -2.98 -5.96
CA LEU A 134 14.01 -2.46 -5.72
C LEU A 134 15.04 -3.57 -5.96
N SER A 135 16.13 -3.24 -6.64
CA SER A 135 17.26 -4.15 -6.83
C SER A 135 17.82 -4.58 -5.48
N GLU A 136 18.23 -5.84 -5.34
CA GLU A 136 18.67 -6.38 -4.04
C GLU A 136 19.85 -5.59 -3.45
N ALA A 137 20.81 -5.18 -4.28
CA ALA A 137 21.93 -4.35 -3.84
C ALA A 137 21.49 -2.99 -3.27
N ALA A 138 20.47 -2.36 -3.87
CA ALA A 138 19.91 -1.11 -3.35
C ALA A 138 19.07 -1.33 -2.09
N LEU A 139 18.33 -2.43 -2.02
CA LEU A 139 17.59 -2.81 -0.81
C LEU A 139 18.53 -3.01 0.37
N ASP A 140 19.58 -3.82 0.20
CA ASP A 140 20.57 -4.09 1.24
C ASP A 140 21.32 -2.82 1.66
N ASP A 141 21.60 -1.92 0.72
CA ASP A 141 22.21 -0.62 1.00
C ASP A 141 21.32 0.28 1.87
N LEU A 142 20.02 0.36 1.57
CA LEU A 142 19.06 1.13 2.38
C LEU A 142 18.85 0.52 3.76
N VAL A 143 18.74 -0.81 3.84
CA VAL A 143 18.56 -1.53 5.11
C VAL A 143 19.82 -1.41 5.97
N GLY A 144 21.01 -1.59 5.40
CA GLY A 144 22.28 -1.41 6.09
C GLY A 144 22.51 0.03 6.58
N ALA A 145 21.89 1.01 5.93
CA ALA A 145 21.88 2.41 6.36
C ALA A 145 20.79 2.76 7.39
N GLY A 146 19.89 1.82 7.74
CA GLY A 146 18.76 2.06 8.62
C GLY A 146 17.73 3.05 8.03
N LEU A 147 17.56 3.04 6.70
CA LEU A 147 16.67 3.95 5.98
C LEU A 147 15.32 3.32 5.61
N VAL A 148 15.09 2.05 5.93
CA VAL A 148 13.84 1.32 5.67
C VAL A 148 13.10 1.11 6.98
N ASP A 149 11.83 1.51 7.02
CA ASP A 149 10.97 1.32 8.20
C ASP A 149 10.13 0.04 8.08
N ALA A 150 9.60 -0.22 6.89
CA ALA A 150 8.72 -1.35 6.61
C ALA A 150 9.00 -1.98 5.24
N ILE A 151 8.66 -3.25 5.10
CA ILE A 151 8.78 -4.02 3.86
C ILE A 151 7.49 -4.79 3.59
N GLU A 152 7.05 -4.81 2.33
CA GLU A 152 5.83 -5.50 1.93
C GLU A 152 6.04 -7.01 1.95
N VAL A 153 5.41 -7.70 2.91
CA VAL A 153 5.51 -9.16 3.05
C VAL A 153 4.32 -9.89 2.42
N ILE A 154 3.23 -9.17 2.14
CA ILE A 154 2.11 -9.63 1.33
C ILE A 154 1.74 -8.53 0.34
N ASN A 155 2.20 -8.68 -0.90
CA ASN A 155 1.62 -7.99 -2.05
C ASN A 155 0.60 -8.92 -2.70
N ALA A 156 -0.64 -8.46 -2.92
CA ALA A 156 -1.68 -9.30 -3.53
C ALA A 156 -1.39 -9.61 -5.01
N LYS A 157 -0.74 -8.72 -5.74
CA LYS A 157 -0.38 -8.91 -7.15
C LYS A 157 0.85 -9.79 -7.38
N THR A 158 1.54 -10.22 -6.33
CA THR A 158 2.65 -11.17 -6.42
C THR A 158 2.12 -12.61 -6.54
N SER A 159 2.28 -13.19 -7.73
CA SER A 159 1.71 -14.50 -8.09
C SER A 159 2.35 -15.70 -7.39
N LEU A 160 3.65 -15.65 -7.15
CA LEU A 160 4.39 -16.72 -6.49
C LEU A 160 4.44 -16.48 -4.99
N ARG A 161 3.75 -17.32 -4.21
CA ARG A 161 3.77 -17.27 -2.73
C ARG A 161 5.19 -17.31 -2.14
N SER A 162 6.15 -17.93 -2.83
CA SER A 162 7.55 -17.99 -2.42
C SER A 162 8.22 -16.62 -2.36
N LEU A 163 7.77 -15.64 -3.15
CA LEU A 163 8.33 -14.29 -3.16
C LEU A 163 7.87 -13.50 -1.93
N ASN A 164 6.57 -13.54 -1.62
CA ASN A 164 6.04 -13.01 -0.36
C ASN A 164 6.68 -13.71 0.87
N ALA A 165 6.88 -15.03 0.81
CA ALA A 165 7.59 -15.75 1.87
C ALA A 165 9.06 -15.32 2.01
N ARG A 166 9.75 -15.04 0.90
CA ARG A 166 11.11 -14.49 0.90
C ARG A 166 11.14 -13.08 1.51
N ALA A 167 10.17 -12.24 1.16
CA ALA A 167 10.00 -10.91 1.76
C ALA A 167 9.81 -10.98 3.28
N ALA A 168 8.95 -11.88 3.75
CA ALA A 168 8.74 -12.12 5.18
C ALA A 168 10.01 -12.61 5.90
N ALA A 169 10.76 -13.53 5.28
CA ALA A 169 12.03 -14.01 5.83
C ALA A 169 13.07 -12.88 5.94
N TYR A 170 13.22 -12.08 4.89
CA TYR A 170 14.12 -10.93 4.87
C TYR A 170 13.71 -9.89 5.92
N ALA A 171 12.41 -9.58 6.05
CA ALA A 171 11.89 -8.69 7.08
C ALA A 171 12.30 -9.16 8.48
N SER A 172 12.14 -10.45 8.77
CA SER A 172 12.50 -11.04 10.06
C SER A 172 14.00 -11.04 10.31
N GLU A 173 14.82 -11.33 9.29
CA GLU A 173 16.29 -11.33 9.39
C GLU A 173 16.83 -9.94 9.72
N HIS A 174 16.24 -8.90 9.14
CA HIS A 174 16.68 -7.51 9.29
C HIS A 174 15.87 -6.70 10.31
N SER A 175 14.96 -7.35 11.05
CA SER A 175 14.08 -6.70 12.05
C SER A 175 13.26 -5.52 11.50
N LEU A 176 12.82 -5.63 10.24
CA LEU A 176 11.96 -4.64 9.58
C LEU A 176 10.49 -4.92 9.89
N LEU A 177 9.67 -3.88 9.85
CA LEU A 177 8.22 -4.03 10.06
C LEU A 177 7.56 -4.65 8.82
N ALA A 178 6.60 -5.54 9.07
CA ALA A 178 5.90 -6.27 8.03
C ALA A 178 4.65 -5.51 7.55
N GLY A 179 4.69 -4.98 6.33
CA GLY A 179 3.56 -4.35 5.66
C GLY A 179 2.83 -5.31 4.71
N ALA A 180 1.63 -4.93 4.29
CA ALA A 180 0.84 -5.64 3.30
C ALA A 180 -0.07 -4.67 2.55
N GLY A 181 -0.23 -4.91 1.25
CA GLY A 181 -1.01 -4.05 0.39
C GLY A 181 -1.60 -4.79 -0.79
N SER A 182 -2.77 -4.33 -1.22
CA SER A 182 -3.48 -4.90 -2.36
C SER A 182 -2.78 -4.64 -3.68
N ASP A 183 -1.97 -3.57 -3.74
CA ASP A 183 -1.40 -3.04 -4.99
C ASP A 183 -2.53 -2.84 -6.03
N ALA A 184 -3.70 -2.40 -5.54
CA ALA A 184 -4.92 -2.38 -6.32
C ALA A 184 -4.82 -1.40 -7.49
N HIS A 185 -4.90 -1.93 -8.72
CA HIS A 185 -5.02 -1.15 -9.96
C HIS A 185 -6.44 -1.17 -10.55
N VAL A 186 -7.31 -1.94 -9.91
CA VAL A 186 -8.74 -2.07 -10.22
C VAL A 186 -9.51 -2.04 -8.89
N PRO A 187 -10.77 -1.57 -8.88
CA PRO A 187 -11.51 -1.38 -7.63
C PRO A 187 -11.75 -2.70 -6.89
N ASP A 188 -11.98 -3.78 -7.64
CA ASP A 188 -12.26 -5.12 -7.11
C ASP A 188 -11.03 -5.77 -6.45
N ALA A 189 -9.87 -5.10 -6.43
CA ALA A 189 -8.69 -5.55 -5.69
C ALA A 189 -8.56 -4.95 -4.29
N ILE A 190 -9.32 -3.90 -3.98
CA ILE A 190 -9.32 -3.29 -2.65
C ILE A 190 -9.82 -4.30 -1.62
N GLY A 191 -8.97 -4.59 -0.62
CA GLY A 191 -9.22 -5.60 0.40
C GLY A 191 -8.57 -6.95 0.12
N ALA A 192 -7.89 -7.16 -1.02
CA ALA A 192 -7.19 -8.40 -1.31
C ALA A 192 -6.02 -8.68 -0.35
N ALA A 193 -5.33 -7.63 0.10
CA ALA A 193 -4.32 -7.68 1.15
C ALA A 193 -4.29 -6.37 1.96
N TYR A 194 -3.98 -6.48 3.24
CA TYR A 194 -3.89 -5.38 4.21
C TYR A 194 -3.20 -5.86 5.48
N VAL A 195 -2.88 -4.94 6.38
CA VAL A 195 -2.51 -5.27 7.77
C VAL A 195 -3.68 -5.03 8.70
N GLU A 196 -3.85 -5.91 9.68
CA GLU A 196 -4.68 -5.63 10.85
C GLU A 196 -3.78 -5.19 12.00
N MET A 197 -4.05 -4.05 12.63
CA MET A 197 -3.22 -3.53 13.71
C MET A 197 -4.00 -2.60 14.66
N PRO A 198 -3.49 -2.29 15.86
CA PRO A 198 -4.07 -1.24 16.69
C PRO A 198 -4.21 0.08 15.94
N ASP A 199 -5.28 0.84 16.19
CA ASP A 199 -5.46 2.16 15.58
C ASP A 199 -4.32 3.13 15.98
N PHE A 200 -4.12 4.16 15.17
CA PHE A 200 -3.02 5.11 15.26
C PHE A 200 -3.49 6.52 14.85
N ASP A 201 -2.75 7.55 15.25
CA ASP A 201 -3.09 8.95 15.00
C ASP A 201 -1.95 9.77 14.33
N SER A 202 -0.80 9.13 14.11
CA SER A 202 0.43 9.78 13.65
C SER A 202 1.35 8.80 12.93
N PRO A 203 2.36 9.26 12.15
CA PRO A 203 3.34 8.38 11.52
C PRO A 203 4.14 7.53 12.53
N ALA A 204 4.51 8.10 13.67
CA ALA A 204 5.18 7.36 14.74
C ALA A 204 4.24 6.33 15.39
N GLY A 205 2.96 6.70 15.59
CA GLY A 205 1.92 5.78 16.06
C GLY A 205 1.70 4.63 15.08
N PHE A 206 1.68 4.90 13.77
CA PHE A 206 1.59 3.91 12.71
C PHE A 206 2.70 2.87 12.82
N LEU A 207 3.96 3.29 12.92
CA LEU A 207 5.10 2.37 13.10
C LEU A 207 5.00 1.57 14.40
N SER A 208 4.48 2.18 15.48
CA SER A 208 4.28 1.48 16.75
C SER A 208 3.18 0.41 16.67
N SER A 209 2.08 0.70 15.99
CA SER A 209 1.00 -0.25 15.73
C SER A 209 1.46 -1.37 14.80
N LEU A 210 2.25 -1.04 13.78
CA LEU A 210 2.75 -2.00 12.78
C LEU A 210 3.64 -3.10 13.41
N ARG A 211 4.30 -2.84 14.55
CA ARG A 211 5.03 -3.86 15.33
C ARG A 211 4.14 -5.00 15.84
N GLN A 212 2.85 -4.74 16.01
CA GLN A 212 1.85 -5.72 16.47
C GLN A 212 0.95 -6.18 15.32
N ALA A 213 1.21 -5.73 14.10
CA ALA A 213 0.35 -5.98 12.98
C ALA A 213 0.34 -7.45 12.58
N ARG A 214 -0.81 -7.87 12.06
CA ARG A 214 -0.98 -9.13 11.36
C ARG A 214 -1.19 -8.83 9.87
N PRO A 215 -0.24 -9.17 8.99
CA PRO A 215 -0.45 -9.17 7.55
C PRO A 215 -1.53 -10.19 7.19
N VAL A 216 -2.50 -9.78 6.38
CA VAL A 216 -3.59 -10.63 5.87
C VAL A 216 -3.74 -10.40 4.38
N GLY A 217 -3.84 -11.48 3.60
CA GLY A 217 -4.17 -11.35 2.19
C GLY A 217 -4.00 -12.64 1.42
N HIS A 218 -4.33 -12.56 0.13
CA HIS A 218 -4.11 -13.63 -0.84
C HIS A 218 -3.69 -13.03 -2.18
N HIS A 219 -3.23 -13.89 -3.09
CA HIS A 219 -2.92 -13.47 -4.44
C HIS A 219 -4.20 -13.04 -5.18
N TRP A 220 -4.17 -11.85 -5.77
CA TRP A 220 -5.21 -11.30 -6.59
C TRP A 220 -4.66 -10.39 -7.69
N ASP A 221 -4.88 -10.77 -8.94
CA ASP A 221 -4.45 -10.02 -10.13
C ASP A 221 -5.42 -10.30 -11.30
N GLU A 222 -6.72 -10.32 -11.00
CA GLU A 222 -7.74 -10.48 -12.05
C GLU A 222 -7.95 -9.19 -12.83
N ALA A 223 -8.22 -9.36 -14.12
CA ALA A 223 -8.55 -8.25 -14.98
C ALA A 223 -9.88 -7.61 -14.56
N ARG A 224 -9.95 -6.29 -14.67
CA ARG A 224 -11.20 -5.55 -14.51
C ARG A 224 -12.32 -6.14 -15.40
N PRO A 225 -13.51 -6.42 -14.84
CA PRO A 225 -14.72 -6.63 -15.63
C PRO A 225 -15.15 -5.34 -16.34
N TRP A 226 -15.58 -5.42 -17.60
CA TRP A 226 -16.03 -4.22 -18.31
C TRP A 226 -17.28 -3.61 -17.65
N ARG A 227 -17.21 -2.31 -17.35
CA ARG A 227 -18.35 -1.49 -16.91
C ARG A 227 -18.16 -0.03 -17.37
N PRO A 228 -19.24 0.73 -17.62
CA PRO A 228 -19.16 2.18 -17.87
C PRO A 228 -18.50 2.90 -16.70
N ARG A 229 -17.75 3.98 -16.98
CA ARG A 229 -17.03 4.74 -15.95
C ARG A 229 -17.08 6.23 -16.20
N ILE A 230 -17.02 6.99 -15.12
CA ILE A 230 -16.85 8.44 -15.15
C ILE A 230 -15.37 8.73 -14.94
N VAL A 231 -14.70 9.18 -16.00
CA VAL A 231 -13.30 9.63 -15.92
C VAL A 231 -13.33 11.15 -15.84
N PRO A 232 -13.01 11.76 -14.68
CA PRO A 232 -12.96 13.21 -14.56
C PRO A 232 -11.95 13.80 -15.55
N SER A 233 -12.26 14.96 -16.13
CA SER A 233 -11.26 15.73 -16.85
C SER A 233 -10.18 16.18 -15.86
N THR A 234 -8.93 15.79 -16.13
CA THR A 234 -7.76 16.01 -15.27
C THR A 234 -7.31 17.46 -15.18
#